data_AF-A0A5C4VXU8-F1
#
_entry.id   AF-A0A5C4VXU8-F1
#
_cell.length_a   1.000
_cell.length_b   1.000
_cell.length_c   1.000
_cell.angle_alpha   90.00
_cell.angle_beta   90.00
_cell.angle_gamma   90.00
#
_symmetry.space_group_name_H-M   'P 1'
#
loop_
_entity.id
_entity.type
_entity.pdbx_description
1 polymer ?
#
loop_
_entity_poly.entity_id
_entity_poly.type
_entity_poly.pdbx_seq_one_letter_code
_entity_poly.pdbx_strand_id
1 'polypeptide(L)'
;MVNVTLDEAGGSVAVVKLQTEMWELNIRAPVDDLVRLRAIRDADWDARRSLPIGTCAGAQVFWATSEGRPVILVGRDDETWDIAVTIPVAAVDEIARLAGGHG
;
A
#
# COMPACT_ATOMS: atom_id res chain seq x y z
N MET A 1 -9.44 8.63 -10.82
CA MET A 1 -10.01 7.78 -9.75
C MET A 1 -9.15 6.53 -9.65
N VAL A 2 -8.80 6.07 -8.45
CA VAL A 2 -8.03 4.82 -8.26
C VAL A 2 -9.02 3.73 -7.87
N ASN A 3 -9.10 2.67 -8.65
CA ASN A 3 -9.87 1.49 -8.32
C ASN A 3 -9.02 0.52 -7.51
N VAL A 4 -9.61 -0.07 -6.48
CA VAL A 4 -8.97 -1.04 -5.58
C VAL A 4 -9.61 -2.40 -5.79
N THR A 5 -8.78 -3.44 -5.91
CA THR A 5 -9.21 -4.84 -5.85
C THR A 5 -8.27 -5.59 -4.93
N LEU A 6 -8.80 -6.56 -4.18
CA LEU A 6 -8.04 -7.41 -3.29
C LEU A 6 -8.39 -8.86 -3.61
N ASP A 7 -7.44 -9.56 -4.22
CA ASP A 7 -7.61 -10.96 -4.64
C ASP A 7 -6.82 -11.87 -3.71
N GLU A 8 -7.45 -12.91 -3.17
CA GLU A 8 -6.76 -13.92 -2.37
C GLU A 8 -5.81 -14.74 -3.25
N ALA A 9 -4.53 -14.73 -2.90
CA ALA A 9 -3.50 -15.44 -3.66
C ALA A 9 -3.15 -16.80 -3.05
N GLY A 10 -4.00 -17.30 -2.13
CA GLY A 10 -3.84 -18.52 -1.36
C GLY A 10 -3.24 -18.29 0.04
N GLY A 11 -3.80 -18.95 1.06
CA GLY A 11 -3.39 -18.77 2.45
C GLY A 11 -3.73 -17.37 2.99
N SER A 12 -2.86 -16.80 3.83
CA SER A 12 -3.03 -15.45 4.43
C SER A 12 -2.45 -14.32 3.57
N VAL A 13 -2.21 -14.54 2.27
CA VAL A 13 -1.60 -13.57 1.36
C VAL A 13 -2.61 -13.13 0.30
N ALA A 14 -2.70 -11.81 0.09
CA ALA A 14 -3.52 -11.20 -0.95
C ALA A 14 -2.67 -10.40 -1.95
N VAL A 15 -3.24 -10.18 -3.12
CA VAL A 15 -2.75 -9.23 -4.12
C VAL A 15 -3.70 -8.03 -4.13
N VAL A 16 -3.17 -6.88 -3.73
CA VAL A 16 -3.83 -5.60 -3.88
C VAL A 16 -3.53 -5.06 -5.26
N LYS A 17 -4.57 -4.77 -6.02
CA LYS A 17 -4.48 -4.12 -7.30
C LYS A 17 -5.01 -2.69 -7.20
N LEU A 18 -4.14 -1.74 -7.52
CA LEU A 18 -4.47 -0.33 -7.67
C LEU A 18 -4.38 0.03 -9.14
N GLN A 19 -5.46 0.57 -9.71
CA GLN A 19 -5.48 0.89 -11.13
C GLN A 19 -6.18 2.23 -11.41
N THR A 20 -5.66 2.93 -12.41
CA THR A 20 -6.30 4.05 -13.10
C THR A 20 -6.35 3.73 -14.59
N GLU A 21 -6.82 4.66 -15.42
CA GLU A 21 -6.75 4.50 -16.88
C GLU A 21 -5.30 4.50 -17.41
N MET A 22 -4.35 5.06 -16.65
CA MET A 22 -2.98 5.30 -17.12
C MET A 22 -1.95 4.33 -16.53
N TRP A 23 -2.26 3.68 -15.42
CA TRP A 23 -1.30 2.82 -14.71
C TRP A 23 -2.01 1.78 -13.84
N GLU A 24 -1.29 0.69 -13.59
CA GLU A 24 -1.65 -0.36 -12.64
C GLU A 24 -0.44 -0.64 -11.72
N LEU A 25 -0.71 -0.89 -10.44
CA LEU A 25 0.25 -1.31 -9.44
C LEU A 25 -0.31 -2.52 -8.69
N ASN A 26 0.45 -3.62 -8.69
CA ASN A 26 0.08 -4.86 -8.02
C ASN A 26 1.02 -5.10 -6.83
N ILE A 27 0.45 -5.20 -5.64
CA ILE A 27 1.18 -5.35 -4.38
C ILE A 27 0.76 -6.66 -3.73
N ARG A 28 1.71 -7.56 -3.51
CA ARG A 28 1.49 -8.79 -2.76
C ARG A 28 1.86 -8.58 -1.30
N ALA A 29 0.94 -8.86 -0.38
CA ALA A 29 1.15 -8.69 1.05
C ALA A 29 0.34 -9.70 1.88
N PRO A 30 0.78 -10.04 3.11
CA PRO A 30 -0.09 -10.69 4.08
C PRO A 30 -1.33 -9.86 4.39
N VAL A 31 -2.49 -10.49 4.54
CA VAL A 31 -3.76 -9.82 4.83
C VAL A 31 -3.68 -9.04 6.15
N ASP A 32 -3.06 -9.62 7.18
CA ASP A 32 -2.85 -8.96 8.48
C ASP A 32 -2.00 -7.69 8.35
N ASP A 33 -1.02 -7.70 7.43
CA ASP A 33 -0.21 -6.51 7.17
C ASP A 33 -1.02 -5.44 6.45
N LEU A 34 -1.91 -5.81 5.53
CA LEU A 34 -2.81 -4.87 4.87
C LEU A 34 -3.80 -4.21 5.84
N VAL A 35 -4.21 -4.90 6.91
CA VAL A 35 -5.03 -4.29 7.99
C VAL A 35 -4.28 -3.14 8.70
N ARG A 36 -2.95 -3.20 8.78
CA ARG A 36 -2.12 -2.15 9.41
C ARG A 36 -2.17 -0.82 8.65
N LEU A 37 -2.63 -0.80 7.39
CA LEU A 37 -2.84 0.43 6.63
C LEU A 37 -3.88 1.38 7.27
N ARG A 38 -4.67 0.94 8.26
CA ARG A 38 -5.49 1.83 9.10
C ARG A 38 -4.67 2.92 9.80
N ALA A 39 -3.38 2.65 10.07
CA ALA A 39 -2.45 3.59 10.68
C ALA A 39 -1.77 4.53 9.68
N ILE A 40 -2.19 4.57 8.40
CA ILE A 40 -1.50 5.35 7.36
C ILE A 40 -1.36 6.83 7.72
N ARG A 41 -2.36 7.39 8.42
CA ARG A 41 -2.37 8.81 8.82
C ARG A 41 -1.28 9.16 9.84
N ASP A 42 -0.74 8.16 10.54
CA ASP A 42 0.34 8.34 11.52
C ASP A 42 1.73 8.06 10.94
N ALA A 43 1.80 7.47 9.73
CA ALA A 43 3.02 7.07 9.04
C ALA A 43 3.64 8.24 8.26
N ASP A 44 4.06 9.28 8.98
CA ASP A 44 4.68 10.47 8.39
C ASP A 44 6.11 10.22 7.90
N TRP A 45 6.31 10.35 6.58
CA TRP A 45 7.60 10.13 5.94
C TRP A 45 8.66 11.14 6.41
N ASP A 46 8.30 12.41 6.57
CA ASP A 46 9.23 13.47 7.02
C ASP A 46 9.72 13.19 8.46
N ALA A 47 8.89 12.52 9.24
CA ALA A 47 9.23 12.05 10.59
C ALA A 47 9.84 10.63 10.60
N ARG A 48 10.29 10.13 9.45
CA ARG A 48 10.92 8.81 9.25
C ARG A 48 10.03 7.65 9.71
N ARG A 49 8.72 7.75 9.48
CA ARG A 49 7.76 6.69 9.76
C ARG A 49 7.14 6.21 8.47
N SER A 50 7.40 4.95 8.13
CA SER A 50 6.76 4.25 7.03
C SER A 50 6.27 2.89 7.50
N LEU A 51 5.32 2.34 6.75
CA LEU A 51 4.80 0.99 6.95
C LEU A 51 5.37 0.08 5.85
N PRO A 52 6.35 -0.79 6.13
CA PRO A 52 6.83 -1.77 5.17
C PRO A 52 5.77 -2.86 5.01
N ILE A 53 4.96 -2.77 3.95
CA ILE A 53 3.83 -3.66 3.71
C ILE A 53 3.86 -4.10 2.25
N GLY A 54 4.26 -5.35 2.08
CA GLY A 54 4.18 -6.06 0.81
C GLY A 54 5.37 -5.85 -0.12
N THR A 55 5.18 -6.37 -1.33
CA THR A 55 6.16 -6.36 -2.40
C THR A 55 5.49 -6.09 -3.75
N CYS A 56 6.19 -5.41 -4.64
CA CYS A 56 5.77 -5.13 -6.01
C CYS A 56 6.93 -5.42 -6.94
N ALA A 57 6.72 -6.27 -7.96
CA ALA A 57 7.76 -6.69 -8.90
C ALA A 57 9.07 -7.17 -8.22
N GLY A 58 8.96 -7.80 -7.05
CA GLY A 58 10.10 -8.29 -6.26
C GLY A 58 10.80 -7.25 -5.37
N ALA A 59 10.43 -5.97 -5.45
CA ALA A 59 10.93 -4.92 -4.57
C ALA A 59 10.00 -4.72 -3.36
N GLN A 60 10.53 -4.15 -2.26
CA GLN A 60 9.74 -3.84 -1.08
C GLN A 60 8.82 -2.65 -1.34
N VAL A 61 7.68 -2.64 -0.64
CA VAL A 61 6.72 -1.54 -0.68
C VAL A 61 6.58 -0.91 0.70
N PHE A 62 6.76 0.41 0.73
CA PHE A 62 6.60 1.22 1.93
C PHE A 62 5.43 2.18 1.72
N TRP A 63 4.61 2.32 2.76
CA TRP A 63 3.46 3.21 2.76
C TRP A 63 3.71 4.30 3.79
N ALA A 64 3.52 5.55 3.38
CA ALA A 64 3.66 6.68 4.27
C ALA A 64 2.70 7.80 3.86
N THR A 65 2.67 8.87 4.64
CA THR A 65 2.11 10.16 4.26
C THR A 65 3.23 11.13 4.00
N SER A 66 3.13 11.86 2.90
CA SER A 66 3.98 13.01 2.57
C SER A 66 3.07 14.15 2.18
N GLU A 67 3.30 15.34 2.75
CA GLU A 67 2.42 16.52 2.56
C GLU A 67 0.93 16.23 2.83
N GLY A 68 0.66 15.39 3.82
CA GLY A 68 -0.70 14.97 4.20
C GLY A 68 -1.40 14.02 3.21
N ARG A 69 -0.67 13.48 2.23
CA ARG A 69 -1.20 12.54 1.23
C ARG A 69 -0.52 11.19 1.33
N PRO A 70 -1.27 10.07 1.25
CA PRO A 70 -0.66 8.77 1.18
C PRO A 70 0.21 8.60 -0.07
N VAL A 71 1.41 8.08 0.14
CA VAL A 71 2.37 7.73 -0.89
C VAL A 71 2.80 6.28 -0.72
N ILE A 72 2.92 5.60 -1.85
CA ILE A 72 3.47 4.26 -1.97
C ILE A 72 4.86 4.40 -2.55
N LEU A 73 5.87 3.89 -1.86
CA LEU A 73 7.27 3.88 -2.27
C LEU A 73 7.66 2.44 -2.60
N VAL A 74 8.15 2.18 -3.81
CA VAL A 74 8.60 0.86 -4.24
C VAL A 74 10.09 0.92 -4.52
N GLY A 75 10.87 0.10 -3.82
CA GLY A 75 12.31 0.06 -3.99
C GLY A 75 13.03 -0.70 -2.88
N ARG A 76 14.30 -0.35 -2.67
CA ARG A 76 15.16 -0.97 -1.67
C ARG A 76 14.79 -0.57 -0.24
N ASP A 77 14.49 0.70 -0.03
CA ASP A 77 14.11 1.28 1.27
C ASP A 77 13.18 2.48 1.05
N ASP A 78 12.73 3.08 2.15
CA ASP A 78 11.86 4.25 2.18
C ASP A 78 12.60 5.58 2.00
N GLU A 79 13.89 5.58 1.62
CA GLU A 79 14.68 6.78 1.32
C GLU A 79 15.17 6.84 -0.15
N THR A 80 15.34 5.69 -0.79
CA THR A 80 16.01 5.52 -2.10
C THR A 80 15.16 4.71 -3.10
N TRP A 81 13.85 4.92 -3.06
CA TRP A 81 12.89 4.19 -3.90
C TRP A 81 13.08 4.42 -5.41
N ASP A 82 12.67 3.42 -6.20
CA ASP A 82 12.66 3.49 -7.66
C ASP A 82 11.38 4.15 -8.20
N ILE A 83 10.25 3.95 -7.48
CA ILE A 83 8.93 4.45 -7.86
C ILE A 83 8.24 5.04 -6.63
N ALA A 84 7.61 6.21 -6.80
CA ALA A 84 6.66 6.78 -5.84
C ALA A 84 5.32 7.03 -6.50
N VAL A 85 4.23 6.62 -5.83
CA VAL A 85 2.85 6.84 -6.29
C VAL A 85 2.03 7.46 -5.18
N THR A 86 1.58 8.69 -5.38
CA THR A 86 0.57 9.31 -4.49
C THR A 86 -0.81 8.80 -4.86
N ILE A 87 -1.58 8.37 -3.86
CA ILE A 87 -2.95 7.89 -4.03
C ILE A 87 -3.92 8.59 -3.07
N PRO A 88 -5.23 8.60 -3.37
CA PRO A 88 -6.23 9.11 -2.43
C PRO A 88 -6.26 8.27 -1.15
N VAL A 89 -6.46 8.92 0.01
CA VAL A 89 -6.62 8.22 1.29
C VAL A 89 -7.77 7.22 1.29
N ALA A 90 -8.84 7.52 0.54
CA ALA A 90 -9.97 6.61 0.37
C ALA A 90 -9.55 5.25 -0.24
N ALA A 91 -8.53 5.22 -1.11
CA ALA A 91 -8.02 3.96 -1.65
C ALA A 91 -7.29 3.14 -0.58
N VAL A 92 -6.53 3.80 0.31
CA VAL A 92 -5.87 3.14 1.44
C VAL A 92 -6.88 2.59 2.44
N ASP A 93 -7.87 3.41 2.79
CA ASP A 93 -8.95 3.01 3.70
C ASP A 93 -9.73 1.81 3.14
N GLU A 94 -9.96 1.78 1.82
CA GLU A 94 -10.64 0.66 1.15
C GLU A 94 -9.81 -0.64 1.20
N ILE A 95 -8.49 -0.58 0.98
CA ILE A 95 -7.62 -1.76 1.14
C ILE A 95 -7.73 -2.32 2.56
N ALA A 96 -7.60 -1.45 3.57
CA ALA A 96 -7.63 -1.85 4.97
C ALA A 96 -9.00 -2.40 5.41
N ARG A 97 -10.09 -1.89 4.81
CA ARG A 97 -11.44 -2.38 5.00
C ARG A 97 -11.63 -3.76 4.40
N LEU A 98 -11.21 -3.96 3.14
CA LEU A 98 -11.27 -5.24 2.45
C LEU A 98 -10.46 -6.28 3.23
N ALA A 99 -9.21 -5.99 3.60
CA ALA A 99 -8.36 -6.90 4.36
C ALA A 99 -8.98 -7.30 5.72
N GLY A 100 -9.57 -6.34 6.45
CA GLY A 100 -10.18 -6.61 7.75
C GLY A 100 -11.54 -7.32 7.70
N GLY A 101 -12.14 -7.49 6.52
CA GLY A 101 -13.39 -8.23 6.32
C GLY A 101 -13.21 -9.71 6.02
N HIS A 102 -11.97 -10.18 5.84
CA HIS A 102 -11.62 -11.57 5.52
C HIS A 102 -11.06 -12.34 6.74
N GLY A 103 -11.37 -11.89 7.96
CA GLY A 103 -10.93 -12.49 9.24
C GLY A 103 -12.03 -13.23 9.98
#